data_AF-A0AA43BXR0-F1
#
_entry.id   AF-A0AA43BXR0-F1
#
_cell.length_a   1.000
_cell.length_b   1.000
_cell.length_c   1.000
_cell.angle_alpha   90.00
_cell.angle_beta   90.00
_cell.angle_gamma   90.00
#
_symmetry.space_group_name_H-M   'P 1'
#
loop_
_entity.id
_entity.type
_entity.pdbx_description
1 polymer ?
#
loop_
_entity_poly.entity_id
_entity_poly.type
_entity_poly.pdbx_seq_one_letter_code
_entity_poly.pdbx_strand_id
1 'polypeptide(L)'
;MTFPDRRFTRAILARAFLIWLAIRTALVFLGMLPRAAGAAEALSPVAVLWLIAVCTVLTLFDLRRTGEELFLANLGVRVRTLTLLAVGPALMLELLVDVVVL
;
A
#
# COMPACT_ATOMS: atom_id res chain seq x y z
N MET A 1 -15.32 -12.80 -12.15
CA MET A 1 -14.57 -11.54 -11.96
C MET A 1 -13.43 -11.54 -12.94
N THR A 2 -13.33 -10.53 -13.80
CA THR A 2 -12.22 -10.37 -14.75
C THR A 2 -11.04 -9.75 -14.03
N PHE A 3 -9.90 -10.44 -14.04
CA PHE A 3 -8.64 -9.93 -13.48
C PHE A 3 -7.89 -9.12 -14.54
N PRO A 4 -7.26 -8.00 -14.16
CA PRO A 4 -6.41 -7.25 -15.08
C PRO A 4 -5.23 -8.11 -15.54
N ASP A 5 -4.74 -7.82 -16.74
CA ASP A 5 -3.62 -8.55 -17.34
C ASP A 5 -2.37 -8.46 -16.43
N ARG A 6 -1.47 -9.45 -16.54
CA ARG A 6 -0.31 -9.60 -15.65
C ARG A 6 0.60 -8.37 -15.63
N ARG A 7 0.71 -7.67 -16.77
CA ARG A 7 1.52 -6.45 -16.90
C ARG A 7 0.95 -5.30 -16.05
N PHE A 8 -0.37 -5.10 -16.09
CA PHE A 8 -1.06 -4.09 -15.28
C PHE A 8 -1.05 -4.43 -13.80
N THR A 9 -1.28 -5.71 -13.47
CA THR A 9 -1.22 -6.18 -12.09
C THR A 9 0.14 -5.90 -11.46
N ARG A 10 1.24 -6.20 -12.17
CA ARG A 10 2.60 -5.91 -11.69
C ARG A 10 2.85 -4.42 -11.48
N ALA A 11 2.39 -3.58 -12.40
CA ALA A 11 2.53 -2.13 -12.27
C ALA A 11 1.80 -1.59 -11.03
N ILE A 12 0.56 -2.04 -10.79
CA ILE A 12 -0.24 -1.66 -9.62
C ILE A 12 0.47 -2.11 -8.33
N LEU A 13 0.93 -3.35 -8.27
CA LEU A 13 1.65 -3.89 -7.11
C LEU A 13 2.96 -3.13 -6.83
N ALA A 14 3.73 -2.81 -7.87
CA ALA A 14 4.98 -2.05 -7.73
C ALA A 14 4.72 -0.62 -7.21
N ARG A 15 3.67 0.05 -7.68
CA ARG A 15 3.29 1.38 -7.16
C ARG A 15 2.83 1.31 -5.72
N ALA A 16 1.95 0.37 -5.38
CA ALA A 16 1.49 0.17 -4.01
C ALA A 16 2.67 -0.11 -3.06
N PHE A 17 3.65 -0.91 -3.51
CA PHE A 17 4.89 -1.16 -2.76
C PHE A 17 5.71 0.12 -2.55
N LEU A 18 5.91 0.93 -3.59
CA LEU A 18 6.66 2.19 -3.48
C LEU A 18 5.96 3.21 -2.57
N ILE A 19 4.63 3.31 -2.66
CA ILE A 19 3.83 4.17 -1.78
C ILE A 19 3.94 3.71 -0.33
N TRP A 20 3.82 2.40 -0.09
CA TRP A 20 4.02 1.82 1.24
C TRP A 20 5.42 2.13 1.77
N LEU A 21 6.46 1.90 0.97
CA LEU A 21 7.85 2.16 1.35
C LEU A 21 8.06 3.65 1.69
N ALA A 22 7.52 4.56 0.88
CA ALA A 22 7.62 5.99 1.11
C ALA A 22 6.93 6.42 2.41
N ILE A 23 5.73 5.89 2.69
CA ILE A 23 5.00 6.19 3.94
C ILE A 23 5.73 5.59 5.14
N ARG A 24 6.21 4.34 5.02
CA ARG A 24 6.90 3.65 6.11
C ARG A 24 8.22 4.34 6.45
N THR A 25 9.00 4.70 5.44
CA THR A 25 10.23 5.47 5.65
C THR A 25 9.93 6.84 6.26
N ALA A 26 8.91 7.55 5.78
CA ALA A 26 8.49 8.82 6.39
C ALA A 26 8.08 8.66 7.86
N LEU A 27 7.34 7.61 8.20
CA LEU A 27 6.96 7.30 9.59
C LEU A 27 8.16 6.95 10.46
N VAL A 28 9.11 6.17 9.94
CA VAL A 28 10.38 5.87 10.64
C VAL A 28 11.18 7.15 10.88
N PHE A 29 11.30 8.01 9.87
CA PHE A 29 11.99 9.31 10.00
C PHE A 29 11.28 10.24 10.98
N LEU A 30 9.94 10.28 10.99
CA LEU A 30 9.15 11.04 11.95
C LEU A 30 9.26 10.47 13.37
N GLY A 31 9.37 9.15 13.53
CA GLY A 31 9.64 8.48 14.80
C GLY A 31 11.08 8.68 15.30
N MET A 32 12.02 9.00 14.41
CA MET A 32 13.39 9.38 14.78
C MET A 32 13.52 10.82 15.31
N LEU A 33 12.45 11.64 15.27
CA LEU A 33 12.34 12.85 16.09
C LEU A 33 11.90 12.43 17.51
N PRO A 34 12.68 12.81 18.52
CA PRO A 34 13.28 11.91 19.49
C PRO A 34 12.27 11.25 20.44
N ARG A 35 12.04 9.94 20.28
CA ARG A 35 11.80 9.03 21.41
C ARG A 35 12.79 7.88 21.35
N ALA A 36 13.75 7.96 22.27
CA ALA A 36 14.56 6.89 22.83
C ALA A 36 15.00 5.74 21.91
N ALA A 37 16.31 5.72 21.67
CA ALA A 37 17.09 4.55 21.33
C ALA A 37 16.57 3.26 22.00
N GLY A 38 16.27 2.23 21.20
CA GLY A 38 16.24 0.84 21.68
C GLY A 38 15.06 -0.02 21.24
N ALA A 39 13.94 0.56 20.82
CA ALA A 39 12.84 -0.21 20.26
C ALA A 39 12.65 0.20 18.79
N ALA A 40 12.78 -0.76 17.87
CA ALA A 40 12.04 -0.67 16.63
C ALA A 40 10.56 -0.59 17.06
N GLU A 41 10.01 0.63 17.17
CA GLU A 41 8.66 0.85 17.65
C GLU A 41 7.72 0.06 16.74
N ALA A 42 7.24 -1.07 17.24
CA ALA A 42 6.15 -1.80 16.63
C ALA A 42 5.00 -0.79 16.48
N LEU A 43 4.61 -0.48 15.25
CA LEU A 43 3.47 0.40 15.02
C LEU A 43 2.26 -0.21 15.72
N SER A 44 1.51 0.61 16.44
CA SER A 44 0.25 0.13 17.01
C SER A 44 -0.64 -0.47 15.90
N PRO A 45 -1.44 -1.51 16.17
CA PRO A 45 -2.32 -2.12 15.16
C PRO A 45 -3.25 -1.09 14.48
N VAL A 46 -3.64 -0.05 15.22
CA VAL A 46 -4.43 1.07 14.71
C VAL A 46 -3.64 1.90 13.70
N ALA A 47 -2.36 2.16 13.93
CA ALA A 47 -1.49 2.87 12.99
C ALA A 47 -1.25 2.04 11.72
N VAL A 48 -1.15 0.72 11.82
CA VAL A 48 -1.05 -0.20 10.68
C VAL A 48 -2.31 -0.12 9.80
N LEU A 49 -3.51 -0.16 10.40
CA LEU A 49 -4.76 -0.02 9.67
C LEU A 49 -4.86 1.32 8.93
N TRP A 50 -4.44 2.41 9.58
CA TRP A 50 -4.37 3.73 8.95
C TRP A 50 -3.37 3.76 7.80
N LEU A 51 -2.20 3.14 7.96
CA LEU A 51 -1.18 3.05 6.93
C LEU A 51 -1.72 2.32 5.69
N ILE A 52 -2.36 1.16 5.88
CA ILE A 52 -2.99 0.40 4.80
C ILE A 52 -4.08 1.22 4.10
N ALA A 53 -4.92 1.93 4.86
CA ALA A 53 -5.96 2.78 4.31
C ALA A 53 -5.36 3.92 3.47
N VAL A 54 -4.34 4.62 3.97
CA VAL A 54 -3.67 5.72 3.26
C VAL A 54 -2.97 5.21 2.00
N CYS A 55 -2.23 4.10 2.07
CA CYS A 55 -1.63 3.44 0.90
C CYS A 55 -2.68 3.12 -0.17
N THR A 56 -3.82 2.58 0.24
CA THR A 56 -4.91 2.20 -0.66
C THR A 56 -5.49 3.43 -1.33
N VAL A 57 -5.81 4.47 -0.57
CA VAL A 57 -6.37 5.72 -1.10
C VAL A 57 -5.40 6.39 -2.07
N LEU A 58 -4.11 6.47 -1.74
CA LEU A 58 -3.11 7.08 -2.62
C LEU A 58 -2.90 6.27 -3.90
N THR A 59 -2.90 4.94 -3.81
CA THR A 59 -2.81 4.08 -4.99
C THR A 59 -4.01 4.27 -5.93
N LEU A 60 -5.23 4.35 -5.37
CA LEU A 60 -6.43 4.62 -6.16
C LEU A 60 -6.45 6.03 -6.75
N PHE A 61 -5.99 7.02 -5.99
CA PHE A 61 -5.87 8.39 -6.46
C PHE A 61 -4.87 8.51 -7.60
N ASP A 62 -3.73 7.82 -7.52
CA ASP A 62 -2.74 7.76 -8.60
C ASP A 62 -3.33 7.13 -9.87
N LEU A 63 -4.06 6.00 -9.74
CA LEU A 63 -4.77 5.37 -10.85
C LEU A 63 -5.84 6.27 -11.49
N ARG A 64 -6.50 7.10 -10.69
CA ARG A 64 -7.43 8.14 -11.17
C ARG A 64 -6.70 9.24 -11.92
N ARG A 65 -5.59 9.71 -11.36
CA ARG A 65 -4.79 10.79 -11.93
C ARG A 65 -4.18 10.41 -13.27
N THR A 66 -3.74 9.16 -13.45
CA THR A 66 -3.21 8.67 -14.73
C THR A 66 -4.30 8.25 -15.73
N GLY A 67 -5.58 8.29 -15.34
CA GLY A 67 -6.71 7.85 -16.18
C GLY A 67 -6.79 6.34 -16.39
N GLU A 68 -5.95 5.56 -15.70
CA GLU A 68 -5.91 4.10 -15.79
C GLU A 68 -7.19 3.45 -15.25
N GLU A 69 -7.89 4.08 -14.30
CA GLU A 69 -9.18 3.58 -13.81
C GLU A 69 -10.22 3.47 -14.93
N LEU A 70 -10.32 4.47 -15.81
CA LEU A 70 -11.26 4.47 -16.94
C LEU A 70 -10.90 3.39 -17.97
N PHE A 71 -9.61 3.23 -18.24
CA PHE A 71 -9.11 2.20 -19.14
C PHE A 71 -9.41 0.78 -18.60
N LEU A 72 -9.13 0.54 -17.31
CA LEU A 72 -9.39 -0.74 -16.66
C LEU A 72 -10.90 -1.01 -16.52
N ALA A 73 -11.71 0.02 -16.28
CA ALA A 73 -13.16 -0.09 -16.29
C ALA A 73 -13.71 -0.50 -17.67
N ASN A 74 -13.17 0.05 -18.76
CA ASN A 74 -13.52 -0.35 -20.12
C ASN A 74 -13.13 -1.80 -20.45
N LEU A 75 -12.11 -2.35 -19.79
CA LEU A 75 -11.74 -3.77 -19.86
C LEU A 75 -12.60 -4.66 -18.94
N GLY A 76 -13.63 -4.10 -18.30
CA GLY A 76 -14.53 -4.81 -17.40
C GLY A 76 -13.93 -5.12 -16.03
N VAL A 77 -12.81 -4.48 -15.66
CA VAL A 77 -12.23 -4.62 -14.33
C VAL A 77 -13.04 -3.79 -13.34
N ARG A 78 -13.52 -4.43 -12.27
CA ARG A 78 -14.30 -3.75 -11.23
C ARG A 78 -13.39 -2.97 -10.30
N VAL A 79 -13.87 -1.83 -9.80
CA VAL A 79 -13.19 -1.02 -8.78
C VAL A 79 -12.80 -1.85 -7.54
N ARG A 80 -13.66 -2.81 -7.15
CA ARG A 80 -13.38 -3.76 -6.04
C ARG A 80 -12.09 -4.58 -6.26
N THR A 81 -11.82 -4.99 -7.50
CA THR A 81 -10.61 -5.74 -7.83
C THR A 81 -9.36 -4.86 -7.71
N LEU A 82 -9.46 -3.58 -8.14
CA LEU A 82 -8.38 -2.61 -8.01
C LEU A 82 -8.07 -2.28 -6.55
N THR A 83 -9.11 -2.15 -5.72
CA THR A 83 -8.95 -1.95 -4.26
C THR A 83 -8.26 -3.13 -3.61
N LEU A 84 -8.68 -4.36 -3.92
CA LEU A 84 -8.03 -5.57 -3.39
C LEU A 84 -6.55 -5.66 -3.81
N LEU A 85 -6.23 -5.30 -5.06
CA LEU A 85 -4.85 -5.27 -5.54
C LEU A 85 -4.00 -4.19 -4.88
N ALA A 86 -4.59 -3.05 -4.51
CA ALA A 86 -3.90 -1.98 -3.78
C ALA A 86 -3.67 -2.32 -2.30
N VAL A 87 -4.63 -3.00 -1.66
CA VAL A 87 -4.55 -3.39 -0.24
C VAL A 87 -3.56 -4.54 -0.03
N GLY A 88 -3.51 -5.51 -0.95
CA GLY A 88 -2.73 -6.74 -0.81
C GLY A 88 -1.26 -6.53 -0.44
N PRO A 89 -0.49 -5.69 -1.17
CA PRO A 89 0.90 -5.39 -0.85
C PRO A 89 1.07 -4.78 0.54
N ALA A 90 0.25 -3.81 0.92
CA ALA A 90 0.37 -3.14 2.21
C ALA A 90 0.12 -4.13 3.37
N LEU A 91 -0.89 -5.00 3.26
CA LEU A 91 -1.14 -6.07 4.24
C LEU A 91 0.03 -7.07 4.31
N MET A 92 0.51 -7.54 3.16
CA MET A 92 1.58 -8.53 3.11
C MET A 92 2.90 -7.99 3.68
N LEU A 93 3.23 -6.74 3.37
CA LEU A 93 4.46 -6.10 3.83
C LEU A 93 4.43 -5.81 5.32
N GLU A 94 3.30 -5.34 5.86
CA GLU A 94 3.14 -5.15 7.30
C GLU A 94 3.27 -6.47 8.06
N LEU A 95 2.62 -7.52 7.57
CA LEU A 95 2.72 -8.85 8.19
C LEU A 95 4.15 -9.40 8.15
N LEU A 96 4.91 -9.10 7.09
CA LEU A 96 6.32 -9.48 6.97
C LEU A 96 7.21 -8.67 7.92
N VAL A 97 6.96 -7.37 8.09
CA VAL A 97 7.67 -6.53 9.06
C VAL A 97 7.41 -7.01 10.49
N ASP A 98 6.17 -7.31 10.84
CA ASP A 98 5.83 -7.83 12.17
C ASP A 98 6.49 -9.18 12.46
N VAL A 99 6.62 -10.06 11.46
CA VAL A 99 7.31 -11.36 11.60
C VAL A 99 8.83 -11.22 11.76
N VAL A 100 9.45 -10.23 11.11
CA VAL A 100 10.92 -10.02 11.17
C VAL A 100 11.35 -9.32 12.46
N VAL A 101 10.46 -8.55 13.09
CA VAL A 101 10.75 -7.79 14.33
C VAL A 101 10.50 -8.63 15.61
N LEU A 102 9.83 -9.77 15.49
CA LEU A 102 9.56 -10.74 16.58
C LEU A 102 10.72 -11.71 16.80
#